data_AF-W4KNQ6-F1
#
_entry.id   AF-W4KNQ6-F1
#
_cell.length_a   1.000
_cell.length_b   1.000
_cell.length_c   1.000
_cell.angle_alpha   90.00
_cell.angle_beta   90.00
_cell.angle_gamma   90.00
#
_symmetry.space_group_name_H-M   'P 1'
#
loop_
_entity.id
_entity.type
_entity.pdbx_description
1 polymer ?
#
loop_
_entity_poly.entity_id
_entity_poly.type
_entity_poly.pdbx_seq_one_letter_code
_entity_poly.pdbx_strand_id
1 'polypeptide(L)'
;MLLQLGYLAILVHYIIRPPSRPIISASSRVGAREILLIIYTIASLCRRWTSYAIPYLFVLSAFLSSLPSFPSSGDTSYILLLVALVLHILLLHLPRPPSPNFFVNAHISLPLSTLLWYEFTRTVCSALVFYFPAFLLSCYLVSLSLADSIPHFPRIQNLIAAPIETRQAFAVLWAIVVYLICVSIGLLVLFSASLLSLSNRPSTPWDRFSRPVGLQARRIFIFTVAMYNTPYFFPPPFNIIQLIFIRLPVIALHLAGQKEPLFIRVVESMLWRCTVGLISGPLAGFWLWAR
;
A
#
# COMPACT_ATOMS: atom_id res chain seq x y z
N MET A 1 -4.90 9.44 8.03
CA MET A 1 -5.47 8.09 8.22
C MET A 1 -6.94 8.04 7.81
N LEU A 2 -7.84 8.85 8.40
CA LEU A 2 -9.27 8.81 8.04
C LEU A 2 -9.55 8.91 6.53
N LEU A 3 -8.92 9.86 5.83
CA LEU A 3 -9.08 9.99 4.38
C LEU A 3 -8.58 8.76 3.59
N GLN A 4 -7.54 8.08 4.09
CA GLN A 4 -7.04 6.84 3.50
C GLN A 4 -7.97 5.65 3.77
N LEU A 5 -8.59 5.58 4.97
CA LEU A 5 -9.64 4.59 5.24
C LEU A 5 -10.86 4.83 4.36
N GLY A 6 -11.24 6.10 4.17
CA GLY A 6 -12.31 6.48 3.23
C GLY A 6 -11.98 6.02 1.81
N TYR A 7 -10.77 6.30 1.32
CA TYR A 7 -10.30 5.80 0.03
C TYR A 7 -10.33 4.26 -0.05
N LEU A 8 -9.84 3.58 0.99
CA LEU A 8 -9.85 2.11 1.04
C LEU A 8 -11.28 1.56 1.00
N ALA A 9 -12.22 2.18 1.71
CA ALA A 9 -13.63 1.81 1.68
C ALA A 9 -14.24 1.99 0.28
N ILE A 10 -13.89 3.08 -0.41
CA ILE A 10 -14.31 3.32 -1.80
C ILE A 10 -13.72 2.25 -2.73
N LEU A 11 -12.44 1.89 -2.57
CA LEU A 11 -11.77 0.86 -3.36
C LEU A 11 -12.38 -0.53 -3.12
N VAL A 12 -12.63 -0.89 -1.85
CA VAL A 12 -13.31 -2.13 -1.47
C VAL A 12 -14.72 -2.16 -2.06
N HIS A 13 -15.47 -1.06 -1.96
CA HIS A 13 -16.80 -0.97 -2.57
C HIS A 13 -16.75 -1.09 -4.10
N TYR A 14 -15.71 -0.54 -4.75
CA TYR A 14 -15.47 -0.72 -6.19
C TYR A 14 -15.25 -2.19 -6.56
N ILE A 15 -14.40 -2.88 -5.80
CA ILE A 15 -14.06 -4.29 -6.03
C ILE A 15 -15.25 -5.20 -5.74
N ILE A 16 -16.00 -4.99 -4.66
CA ILE A 16 -17.17 -5.84 -4.35
C ILE A 16 -18.29 -5.63 -5.38
N ARG A 17 -18.43 -4.42 -5.93
CA ARG A 17 -19.48 -4.05 -6.89
C ARG A 17 -18.86 -3.41 -8.14
N PRO A 18 -18.17 -4.18 -9.00
CA PRO A 18 -17.56 -3.65 -10.20
C PRO A 18 -18.66 -3.13 -11.15
N PRO A 19 -18.37 -2.12 -11.98
CA PRO A 19 -19.31 -1.65 -12.98
C PRO A 19 -19.64 -2.77 -13.98
N SER A 20 -20.91 -2.91 -14.34
CA SER A 20 -21.35 -3.87 -15.36
C SER A 20 -20.74 -3.52 -16.71
N ARG A 21 -20.31 -4.55 -17.46
CA ARG A 21 -19.83 -4.37 -18.84
C ARG A 21 -20.96 -3.82 -19.71
N PRO A 22 -20.73 -2.78 -20.53
CA PRO A 22 -21.76 -2.29 -21.45
C PRO A 22 -22.01 -3.36 -22.50
N ILE A 23 -23.21 -3.97 -22.50
CA ILE A 23 -23.52 -5.08 -23.40
C ILE A 23 -23.86 -4.56 -24.80
N ILE A 24 -24.56 -3.42 -24.94
CA ILE A 24 -24.91 -2.80 -26.23
C ILE A 24 -25.11 -1.28 -26.01
N SER A 25 -24.21 -0.44 -26.53
CA SER A 25 -24.37 1.01 -26.82
C SER A 25 -24.88 2.01 -25.77
N ALA A 26 -25.02 1.68 -24.49
CA ALA A 26 -25.26 2.70 -23.47
C ALA A 26 -23.92 3.40 -23.13
N SER A 27 -23.86 4.74 -23.24
CA SER A 27 -22.68 5.50 -22.84
C SER A 27 -22.33 5.12 -21.41
N SER A 28 -21.19 4.45 -21.20
CA SER A 28 -20.68 4.14 -19.88
C SER A 28 -20.29 5.46 -19.23
N ARG A 29 -21.23 6.07 -18.50
CA ARG A 29 -20.96 7.33 -17.80
C ARG A 29 -20.00 7.02 -16.67
N VAL A 30 -18.92 7.79 -16.60
CA VAL A 30 -17.95 7.73 -15.51
C VAL A 30 -18.70 8.00 -14.21
N GLY A 31 -18.73 7.02 -13.30
CA GLY A 31 -19.34 7.21 -12.00
C GLY A 31 -18.47 8.09 -11.09
N ALA A 32 -19.10 8.70 -10.09
CA ALA A 32 -18.40 9.53 -9.11
C ALA A 32 -17.32 8.74 -8.35
N ARG A 33 -17.54 7.43 -8.12
CA ARG A 33 -16.61 6.54 -7.42
C ARG A 33 -15.28 6.39 -8.16
N GLU A 34 -15.36 6.18 -9.47
CA GLU A 34 -14.22 6.02 -10.38
C GLU A 34 -13.40 7.31 -10.39
N ILE A 35 -14.08 8.45 -10.53
CA ILE A 35 -13.45 9.78 -10.49
C ILE A 35 -12.75 10.01 -9.15
N LEU A 36 -13.40 9.70 -8.03
CA LEU A 36 -12.80 9.85 -6.69
C LEU A 36 -11.56 8.96 -6.51
N LEU A 37 -11.58 7.72 -7.00
CA LEU A 37 -10.43 6.82 -6.95
C LEU A 37 -9.26 7.36 -7.79
N ILE A 38 -9.53 7.86 -9.00
CA ILE A 38 -8.50 8.44 -9.87
C ILE A 38 -7.92 9.71 -9.25
N ILE A 39 -8.76 10.64 -8.78
CA ILE A 39 -8.31 11.87 -8.13
C ILE A 39 -7.45 11.54 -6.91
N TYR A 40 -7.89 10.62 -6.04
CA TYR A 40 -7.17 10.27 -4.83
C TYR A 40 -5.85 9.55 -5.14
N THR A 41 -5.80 8.69 -6.15
CA THR A 41 -4.57 7.97 -6.54
C THR A 41 -3.55 8.95 -7.10
N ILE A 42 -3.94 9.83 -8.02
CA ILE A 42 -3.08 10.89 -8.56
C ILE A 42 -2.58 11.78 -7.42
N ALA A 43 -3.49 12.24 -6.54
CA ALA A 43 -3.13 13.04 -5.38
C ALA A 43 -2.08 12.35 -4.50
N SER A 44 -2.26 11.06 -4.24
CA SER A 44 -1.33 10.28 -3.42
C SER A 44 0.04 10.09 -4.09
N LEU A 45 0.08 9.97 -5.42
CA LEU A 45 1.30 9.85 -6.21
C LEU A 45 2.07 11.17 -6.34
N CYS A 46 1.39 12.32 -6.30
CA CYS A 46 2.01 13.65 -6.29
C CYS A 46 2.74 14.00 -4.97
N ARG A 47 2.67 13.13 -3.95
CA ARG A 47 3.44 13.29 -2.71
C ARG A 47 4.87 12.77 -2.89
N ARG A 48 5.71 12.99 -1.87
CA ARG A 48 7.06 12.44 -1.83
C ARG A 48 6.99 10.92 -2.02
N TRP A 49 7.81 10.42 -2.94
CA TRP A 49 7.83 9.00 -3.29
C TRP A 49 8.21 8.16 -2.08
N THR A 50 7.39 7.15 -1.78
CA THR A 50 7.57 6.20 -0.67
C THR A 50 7.07 4.83 -1.11
N SER A 51 7.35 3.78 -0.35
CA SER A 51 6.79 2.44 -0.61
C SER A 51 5.26 2.42 -0.65
N TYR A 52 4.60 3.40 -0.01
CA TYR A 52 3.14 3.56 -0.07
C TYR A 52 2.62 4.04 -1.43
N ALA A 53 3.49 4.47 -2.35
CA ALA A 53 3.11 4.84 -3.71
C ALA A 53 2.75 3.62 -4.57
N ILE A 54 3.32 2.45 -4.27
CA ILE A 54 3.22 1.24 -5.10
C ILE A 54 1.76 0.80 -5.34
N PRO A 55 0.88 0.67 -4.31
CA PRO A 55 -0.52 0.33 -4.56
C PRO A 55 -1.25 1.37 -5.42
N TYR A 56 -0.98 2.66 -5.22
CA TYR A 56 -1.59 3.72 -6.03
C TYR A 56 -1.13 3.67 -7.49
N LEU A 57 0.11 3.25 -7.76
CA LEU A 57 0.59 2.98 -9.12
C LEU A 57 -0.20 1.84 -9.76
N PHE A 58 -0.44 0.75 -9.02
CA PHE A 58 -1.26 -0.35 -9.53
C PHE A 58 -2.68 0.10 -9.84
N VAL A 59 -3.33 0.87 -8.95
CA VAL A 59 -4.66 1.42 -9.22
C VAL A 59 -4.65 2.33 -10.44
N LEU A 60 -3.69 3.27 -10.54
CA LEU A 60 -3.59 4.17 -11.69
C LEU A 60 -3.36 3.38 -12.99
N SER A 61 -2.47 2.38 -12.98
CA SER A 61 -2.20 1.53 -14.14
C SER A 61 -3.43 0.73 -14.57
N ALA A 62 -4.23 0.25 -13.62
CA ALA A 62 -5.49 -0.43 -13.90
C ALA A 62 -6.45 0.49 -14.67
N PHE A 63 -6.67 1.71 -14.18
CA PHE A 63 -7.54 2.67 -14.83
C PHE A 63 -7.00 3.13 -16.19
N LEU A 64 -5.70 3.41 -16.31
CA LEU A 64 -5.08 3.82 -17.58
C LEU A 64 -5.14 2.71 -18.64
N SER A 65 -4.86 1.47 -18.25
CA SER A 65 -4.91 0.32 -19.17
C SER A 65 -6.32 -0.01 -19.66
N SER A 66 -7.35 0.47 -18.97
CA SER A 66 -8.75 0.23 -19.33
C SER A 66 -9.35 1.38 -20.14
N LEU A 67 -8.64 2.49 -20.37
CA LEU A 67 -9.19 3.60 -21.17
C LEU A 67 -9.51 3.13 -22.61
N PRO A 68 -10.68 3.52 -23.18
CA PRO A 68 -11.65 4.50 -22.69
C PRO A 68 -12.72 3.94 -21.72
N SER A 69 -12.68 2.64 -21.41
CA SER A 69 -13.59 1.99 -20.47
C SER A 69 -13.02 1.97 -19.03
N PHE A 70 -13.64 1.17 -18.14
CA PHE A 70 -13.24 1.04 -16.73
C PHE A 70 -12.87 -0.40 -16.41
N PRO A 71 -11.98 -0.62 -15.42
CA PRO A 71 -11.63 -1.97 -14.99
C PRO A 71 -12.87 -2.78 -14.58
N SER A 72 -13.22 -3.81 -15.34
CA SER A 72 -14.39 -4.65 -15.06
C SER A 72 -13.96 -6.03 -14.59
N SER A 73 -14.84 -6.75 -13.88
CA SER A 73 -14.54 -8.11 -13.44
C SER A 73 -14.17 -8.99 -14.63
N GLY A 74 -13.12 -9.80 -14.48
CA GLY A 74 -12.58 -10.66 -15.54
C GLY A 74 -11.48 -10.01 -16.39
N ASP A 75 -11.22 -8.71 -16.27
CA ASP A 75 -10.11 -8.05 -16.97
C ASP A 75 -8.81 -8.10 -16.15
N THR A 76 -7.66 -8.05 -16.83
CA THR A 76 -6.34 -7.97 -16.19
C THR A 76 -6.18 -6.71 -15.34
N SER A 77 -6.77 -5.59 -15.76
CA SER A 77 -6.81 -4.36 -15.00
C SER A 77 -7.51 -4.53 -13.65
N TYR A 78 -8.55 -5.37 -13.58
CA TYR A 78 -9.22 -5.68 -12.33
C TYR A 78 -8.35 -6.52 -11.39
N ILE A 79 -7.50 -7.40 -11.91
CA ILE A 79 -6.48 -8.11 -11.12
C ILE A 79 -5.51 -7.11 -10.47
N LEU A 80 -5.09 -6.07 -11.20
CA LEU A 80 -4.22 -5.02 -10.65
C LEU A 80 -4.90 -4.27 -9.48
N LEU A 81 -6.21 -4.04 -9.55
CA LEU A 81 -6.98 -3.46 -8.44
C LEU A 81 -7.02 -4.38 -7.21
N LEU A 82 -7.20 -5.69 -7.40
CA LEU A 82 -7.17 -6.66 -6.31
C LEU A 82 -5.79 -6.70 -5.64
N VAL A 83 -4.71 -6.73 -6.45
CA VAL A 83 -3.34 -6.66 -5.94
C VAL A 83 -3.12 -5.36 -5.18
N ALA A 84 -3.58 -4.22 -5.70
CA ALA A 84 -3.48 -2.94 -5.02
C ALA A 84 -4.22 -2.94 -3.68
N LEU A 85 -5.41 -3.53 -3.60
CA LEU A 85 -6.17 -3.66 -2.35
C LEU A 85 -5.40 -4.48 -1.31
N VAL A 86 -4.89 -5.65 -1.71
CA VAL A 86 -4.08 -6.51 -0.82
C VAL A 86 -2.86 -5.74 -0.30
N LEU A 87 -2.14 -5.05 -1.19
CA LEU A 87 -0.99 -4.24 -0.79
C LEU A 87 -1.38 -3.10 0.15
N HIS A 88 -2.51 -2.43 -0.08
CA HIS A 88 -3.01 -1.40 0.84
C HIS A 88 -3.27 -1.95 2.24
N ILE A 89 -3.90 -3.11 2.34
CA ILE A 89 -4.17 -3.78 3.62
C ILE A 89 -2.85 -4.14 4.30
N LEU A 90 -1.92 -4.78 3.60
CA LEU A 90 -0.62 -5.16 4.16
C LEU A 90 0.17 -3.94 4.65
N LEU A 91 0.21 -2.86 3.85
CA LEU A 91 0.92 -1.63 4.20
C LEU A 91 0.34 -0.90 5.41
N LEU A 92 -0.95 -1.08 5.73
CA LEU A 92 -1.56 -0.51 6.94
C LEU A 92 -1.00 -1.12 8.23
N HIS A 93 -0.53 -2.37 8.19
CA HIS A 93 0.05 -3.06 9.34
C HIS A 93 1.52 -2.71 9.58
N LEU A 94 2.17 -2.03 8.64
CA LEU A 94 3.57 -1.68 8.76
C LEU A 94 3.81 -0.58 9.81
N PRO A 95 5.00 -0.56 10.46
CA PRO A 95 5.42 0.49 11.38
C PRO A 95 5.85 1.75 10.62
N ARG A 96 5.02 2.24 9.69
CA ARG A 96 5.29 3.46 8.92
C ARG A 96 4.01 4.29 8.80
N PRO A 97 4.13 5.62 8.79
CA PRO A 97 2.97 6.47 8.60
C PRO A 97 2.50 6.38 7.14
N PRO A 98 1.20 6.47 6.88
CA PRO A 98 0.08 6.45 7.83
C PRO A 98 -0.30 5.02 8.29
N SER A 99 -0.18 4.72 9.59
CA SER A 99 -0.65 3.43 10.16
C SER A 99 -1.50 3.62 11.42
N PRO A 100 -2.41 2.66 11.72
CA PRO A 100 -3.20 2.65 12.95
C PRO A 100 -2.34 2.62 14.22
N ASN A 101 -1.11 2.11 14.13
CA ASN A 101 -0.20 1.92 15.26
C ASN A 101 0.11 3.24 16.00
N PHE A 102 -0.05 4.39 15.34
CA PHE A 102 0.15 5.70 15.96
C PHE A 102 -1.04 6.20 16.80
N PHE A 103 -2.23 5.60 16.68
CA PHE A 103 -3.40 5.99 17.48
C PHE A 103 -3.43 5.32 18.85
N VAL A 104 -2.93 4.08 18.93
CA VAL A 104 -2.80 3.31 20.17
C VAL A 104 -1.45 3.67 20.80
N ASN A 105 -1.41 3.94 22.11
CA ASN A 105 -0.23 4.26 22.93
C ASN A 105 1.11 3.95 22.23
N ALA A 106 1.67 4.97 21.58
CA ALA A 106 2.79 4.83 20.64
C ALA A 106 4.01 4.12 21.26
N HIS A 107 4.20 4.29 22.57
CA HIS A 107 5.26 3.66 23.37
C HIS A 107 5.17 2.12 23.44
N ILE A 108 4.00 1.54 23.18
CA ILE A 108 3.74 0.10 23.26
C ILE A 108 3.57 -0.49 21.86
N SER A 109 2.76 0.15 21.02
CA SER A 109 2.41 -0.34 19.68
C SER A 109 3.56 -0.23 18.67
N LEU A 110 4.35 0.85 18.72
CA LEU A 110 5.45 1.06 17.77
C LEU A 110 6.61 0.09 17.98
N PRO A 111 7.12 -0.15 19.20
CA PRO A 111 8.16 -1.16 19.42
C PRO A 111 7.71 -2.55 18.96
N LEU A 112 6.45 -2.93 19.23
CA LEU A 112 5.90 -4.22 18.82
C LEU A 112 5.81 -4.34 17.30
N SER A 113 5.21 -3.36 16.63
CA SER A 113 5.11 -3.37 15.15
C SER A 113 6.48 -3.29 14.47
N THR A 114 7.44 -2.59 15.09
CA THR A 114 8.83 -2.54 14.61
C THR A 114 9.52 -3.89 14.77
N LEU A 115 9.32 -4.59 15.90
CA LEU A 115 9.81 -5.95 16.09
C LEU A 115 9.22 -6.90 15.05
N LEU A 116 7.89 -6.90 14.90
CA LEU A 116 7.20 -7.76 13.93
C LEU A 116 7.70 -7.52 12.51
N TRP A 117 7.88 -6.25 12.12
CA TRP A 117 8.45 -5.91 10.82
C TRP A 117 9.91 -6.35 10.67
N TYR A 118 10.72 -6.18 11.71
CA TYR A 118 12.11 -6.61 11.71
C TYR A 118 12.21 -8.13 11.57
N GLU A 119 11.45 -8.89 12.36
CA GLU A 119 11.40 -10.35 12.27
C GLU A 119 10.83 -10.79 10.92
N PHE A 120 9.76 -10.17 10.42
CA PHE A 120 9.19 -10.48 9.10
C PHE A 120 10.21 -10.27 7.98
N THR A 121 10.88 -9.12 7.96
CA THR A 121 11.88 -8.81 6.92
C THR A 121 13.13 -9.68 7.03
N ARG A 122 13.54 -10.07 8.23
CA ARG A 122 14.71 -10.92 8.43
C ARG A 122 14.44 -12.40 8.19
N THR A 123 13.28 -12.90 8.59
CA THR A 123 12.93 -14.34 8.52
C THR A 123 12.13 -14.66 7.27
N VAL A 124 10.91 -14.14 7.16
CA VAL A 124 9.97 -14.45 6.07
C VAL A 124 10.51 -13.96 4.73
N CYS A 125 10.97 -12.70 4.63
CA CYS A 125 11.48 -12.19 3.36
C CYS A 125 12.73 -12.95 2.90
N SER A 126 13.66 -13.27 3.79
CA SER A 126 14.86 -14.04 3.45
C SER A 126 14.53 -15.44 2.94
N ALA A 127 13.61 -16.15 3.62
CA ALA A 127 13.16 -17.46 3.19
C ALA A 127 12.44 -17.38 1.84
N LEU A 128 11.52 -16.42 1.68
CA LEU A 128 10.82 -16.21 0.43
C LEU A 128 11.78 -15.90 -0.71
N VAL A 129 12.73 -14.99 -0.55
CA VAL A 129 13.72 -14.64 -1.58
C VAL A 129 14.55 -15.86 -2.00
N PHE A 130 14.96 -16.70 -1.04
CA PHE A 130 15.71 -17.92 -1.33
C PHE A 130 14.88 -18.93 -2.15
N TYR A 131 13.63 -19.18 -1.77
CA TYR A 131 12.75 -20.11 -2.46
C TYR A 131 11.99 -19.51 -3.64
N PHE A 132 12.08 -18.19 -3.86
CA PHE A 132 11.27 -17.47 -4.85
C PHE A 132 11.39 -18.02 -6.27
N PRO A 133 12.58 -18.34 -6.80
CA PRO A 133 12.70 -18.90 -8.15
C PRO A 133 12.01 -20.26 -8.27
N ALA A 134 12.18 -21.13 -7.27
CA ALA A 134 11.55 -22.46 -7.24
C ALA A 134 10.03 -22.37 -7.08
N PHE A 135 9.56 -21.43 -6.26
CA PHE A 135 8.13 -21.16 -6.06
C PHE A 135 7.48 -20.62 -7.34
N LEU A 136 8.12 -19.65 -8.02
CA LEU A 136 7.63 -19.15 -9.31
C LEU A 136 7.59 -20.24 -10.37
N LEU A 137 8.66 -21.03 -10.48
CA LEU A 137 8.72 -22.12 -11.44
C LEU A 137 7.63 -23.16 -11.16
N SER A 138 7.42 -23.56 -9.91
CA SER A 138 6.38 -24.53 -9.56
C SER A 138 4.96 -23.97 -9.79
N CYS A 139 4.70 -22.71 -9.44
CA CYS A 139 3.43 -22.05 -9.75
C CYS A 139 3.18 -21.97 -11.26
N TYR A 140 4.21 -21.66 -12.04
CA TYR A 140 4.13 -21.61 -13.50
C TYR A 140 3.83 -22.99 -14.08
N LEU A 141 4.55 -24.04 -13.67
CA LEU A 141 4.33 -25.41 -14.13
C LEU A 141 2.94 -25.94 -13.76
N VAL A 142 2.50 -25.69 -12.52
CA VAL A 142 1.14 -26.03 -12.08
C VAL A 142 0.10 -25.28 -12.91
N SER A 143 0.27 -23.97 -13.09
CA SER A 143 -0.64 -23.16 -13.90
C SER A 143 -0.68 -23.63 -15.35
N LEU A 144 0.45 -23.99 -15.96
CA LEU A 144 0.52 -24.51 -17.32
C LEU A 144 -0.18 -25.87 -17.44
N SER A 145 -0.03 -26.73 -16.43
CA SER A 145 -0.63 -28.07 -16.42
C SER A 145 -2.15 -28.05 -16.20
N LEU A 146 -2.67 -27.02 -15.52
CA LEU A 146 -4.09 -26.81 -15.27
C LEU A 146 -4.76 -25.93 -16.34
N ALA A 147 -3.99 -25.11 -17.05
CA ALA A 147 -4.50 -24.28 -18.12
C ALA A 147 -4.83 -25.15 -19.34
N ASP A 148 -6.07 -25.64 -19.41
CA ASP A 148 -6.61 -26.22 -20.64
C ASP A 148 -6.71 -25.16 -21.77
N SER A 149 -6.56 -23.86 -21.43
CA SER A 149 -6.32 -22.76 -22.39
C SER A 149 -5.65 -21.57 -21.70
N ILE A 150 -4.62 -20.99 -22.32
CA ILE A 150 -3.99 -19.74 -21.86
C ILE A 150 -4.83 -18.57 -22.41
N PRO A 151 -5.41 -17.70 -21.58
CA PRO A 151 -6.45 -16.76 -22.03
C PRO A 151 -5.95 -15.59 -22.89
N HIS A 152 -4.64 -15.35 -23.02
CA HIS A 152 -4.12 -14.11 -23.64
C HIS A 152 -3.00 -14.30 -24.70
N PHE A 153 -2.59 -15.53 -24.99
CA PHE A 153 -1.74 -15.79 -26.15
C PHE A 153 -2.60 -16.25 -27.33
N PRO A 154 -2.26 -15.87 -28.58
CA PRO A 154 -3.00 -16.32 -29.76
C PRO A 154 -3.07 -17.84 -29.74
N ARG A 155 -4.29 -18.33 -29.47
CA ARG A 155 -4.80 -19.69 -29.58
C ARG A 155 -3.80 -20.64 -30.25
N ILE A 156 -2.85 -21.17 -29.48
CA ILE A 156 -2.11 -22.37 -29.87
C ILE A 156 -3.15 -23.50 -29.72
N GLN A 157 -3.95 -23.69 -30.76
CA GLN A 157 -5.17 -24.50 -30.75
C GLN A 157 -4.94 -26.00 -30.51
N ASN A 158 -3.70 -26.45 -30.29
CA ASN A 158 -3.33 -27.85 -30.15
C ASN A 158 -2.43 -28.14 -28.94
N LEU A 159 -2.56 -27.38 -27.84
CA LEU A 159 -1.96 -27.82 -26.57
C LEU A 159 -2.85 -28.94 -26.01
N ILE A 160 -2.47 -30.18 -26.31
CA ILE A 160 -3.05 -31.38 -25.71
C ILE A 160 -2.96 -31.21 -24.19
N ALA A 161 -4.08 -31.40 -23.51
CA ALA A 161 -4.16 -31.41 -22.05
C ALA A 161 -3.02 -32.25 -21.46
N ALA A 162 -2.26 -31.68 -20.53
CA ALA A 162 -1.17 -32.39 -19.88
C ALA A 162 -1.69 -33.69 -19.22
N PRO A 163 -1.01 -34.84 -19.38
CA PRO A 163 -1.42 -36.11 -18.76
C PRO A 163 -1.65 -35.97 -17.26
N ILE A 164 -2.59 -36.74 -16.70
CA ILE A 164 -2.97 -36.63 -15.27
C ILE A 164 -1.78 -36.84 -14.34
N GLU A 165 -0.85 -37.70 -14.72
CA GLU A 165 0.39 -38.00 -14.01
C GLU A 165 1.29 -36.76 -13.91
N THR A 166 1.38 -35.97 -14.98
CA THR A 166 2.17 -34.72 -15.00
C THR A 166 1.53 -33.62 -14.15
N ARG A 167 0.20 -33.49 -14.18
CA ARG A 167 -0.54 -32.55 -13.33
C ARG A 167 -0.32 -32.86 -11.85
N GLN A 168 -0.39 -34.15 -11.49
CA GLN A 168 -0.12 -34.62 -10.13
C GLN A 168 1.34 -34.35 -9.73
N ALA A 169 2.31 -34.68 -10.57
CA ALA A 169 3.72 -34.45 -10.29
C ALA A 169 4.03 -32.96 -10.03
N PHE A 170 3.50 -32.04 -10.83
CA PHE A 170 3.71 -30.61 -10.61
C PHE A 170 2.97 -30.08 -9.37
N ALA A 171 1.75 -30.56 -9.09
CA ALA A 171 1.04 -30.22 -7.87
C ALA A 171 1.82 -30.69 -6.62
N VAL A 172 2.39 -31.90 -6.65
CA VAL A 172 3.25 -32.43 -5.59
C VAL A 172 4.52 -31.59 -5.45
N LEU A 173 5.18 -31.22 -6.56
CA LEU A 173 6.36 -30.35 -6.53
C LEU A 173 6.03 -29.00 -5.87
N TRP A 174 4.92 -28.37 -6.25
CA TRP A 174 4.47 -27.11 -5.64
C TRP A 174 4.20 -27.28 -4.15
N ALA A 175 3.51 -28.35 -3.74
CA ALA A 175 3.25 -28.66 -2.34
C ALA A 175 4.55 -28.86 -1.53
N ILE A 176 5.54 -29.57 -2.09
CA ILE A 176 6.87 -29.76 -1.46
C ILE A 176 7.57 -28.41 -1.28
N VAL A 177 7.59 -27.55 -2.31
CA VAL A 177 8.22 -26.23 -2.21
C VAL A 177 7.53 -25.37 -1.13
N VAL A 178 6.20 -25.34 -1.09
CA VAL A 178 5.45 -24.63 -0.05
C VAL A 178 5.75 -25.19 1.34
N TYR A 179 5.80 -26.52 1.47
CA TYR A 179 6.16 -27.17 2.73
C TYR A 179 7.57 -26.78 3.20
N LEU A 180 8.57 -26.79 2.32
CA LEU A 180 9.93 -26.36 2.63
C LEU A 180 9.99 -24.88 3.06
N ILE A 181 9.22 -24.01 2.42
CA ILE A 181 9.07 -22.60 2.83
C ILE A 181 8.49 -22.53 4.25
N CYS A 182 7.40 -23.23 4.54
CA CYS A 182 6.77 -23.23 5.87
C CYS A 182 7.71 -23.75 6.96
N VAL A 183 8.40 -24.88 6.71
CA VAL A 183 9.36 -25.47 7.67
C VAL A 183 10.54 -24.54 7.89
N SER A 184 11.13 -23.98 6.83
CA SER A 184 12.27 -23.07 6.96
C SER A 184 11.91 -21.79 7.72
N ILE A 185 10.74 -21.20 7.46
CA ILE A 185 10.23 -20.06 8.24
C ILE A 185 10.05 -20.46 9.71
N GLY A 186 9.42 -21.62 9.97
CA GLY A 186 9.21 -22.12 11.33
C GLY A 186 10.53 -22.30 12.09
N LEU A 187 11.53 -22.92 11.46
CA LEU A 187 12.86 -23.09 12.06
C LEU A 187 13.57 -21.76 12.30
N LEU A 188 13.49 -20.81 11.36
CA LEU A 188 14.09 -19.48 11.52
C LEU A 188 13.46 -18.69 12.67
N VAL A 189 12.14 -18.76 12.82
CA VAL A 189 11.41 -18.11 13.91
C VAL A 189 11.75 -18.75 15.26
N LEU A 190 11.81 -20.08 15.33
CA LEU A 190 12.22 -20.78 16.56
C LEU A 190 13.65 -20.43 16.97
N PHE A 191 14.56 -20.33 16.00
CA PHE A 191 15.95 -19.95 16.23
C PHE A 191 16.10 -18.47 16.60
N SER A 192 15.30 -17.56 16.03
CA SER A 192 15.35 -16.14 16.40
C SER A 192 14.79 -15.91 17.81
N ALA A 193 13.73 -16.62 18.19
CA ALA A 193 13.15 -16.56 19.53
C ALA A 193 14.11 -17.04 20.63
N SER A 194 14.85 -18.14 20.39
CA SER A 194 15.80 -18.66 21.37
C SER A 194 16.98 -17.72 21.63
N LEU A 195 17.42 -16.97 20.62
CA LEU A 195 18.48 -15.96 20.74
C LEU A 195 18.05 -14.68 21.47
N LEU A 196 16.77 -14.32 21.42
CA LEU A 196 16.23 -13.11 22.05
C LEU A 196 15.98 -13.27 23.56
N SER A 197 15.94 -14.51 24.06
CA SER A 197 15.66 -14.85 25.47
C SER A 197 16.67 -14.33 26.50
N LEU A 198 17.79 -13.73 26.08
CA LEU A 198 18.89 -13.33 26.98
C LEU A 198 18.92 -11.84 27.38
N SER A 199 17.95 -11.01 26.97
CA SER A 199 18.05 -9.57 27.22
C SER A 199 17.75 -9.16 28.66
N ASN A 200 18.72 -8.46 29.28
CA ASN A 200 18.61 -7.73 30.54
C ASN A 200 17.32 -6.91 30.65
N ARG A 201 16.82 -6.74 31.89
CA ARG A 201 15.63 -5.95 32.24
C ARG A 201 15.65 -4.59 31.53
N PRO A 202 14.59 -4.23 30.77
CA PRO A 202 14.59 -3.00 29.99
C PRO A 202 14.51 -1.78 30.91
N SER A 203 15.34 -0.76 30.64
CA SER A 203 15.35 0.51 31.36
C SER A 203 14.22 1.45 30.95
N THR A 204 13.65 1.28 29.75
CA THR A 204 12.56 2.12 29.22
C THR A 204 11.50 1.29 28.49
N PRO A 205 10.23 1.73 28.43
CA PRO A 205 9.16 0.99 27.75
C PRO A 205 9.41 0.79 26.25
N TRP A 206 10.17 1.70 25.63
CA TRP A 206 10.55 1.63 24.22
C TRP A 206 11.55 0.51 23.93
N ASP A 207 12.38 0.15 24.90
CA ASP A 207 13.45 -0.86 24.76
C ASP A 207 13.00 -2.25 25.25
N ARG A 208 11.69 -2.48 25.40
CA ARG A 208 11.10 -3.72 25.94
C ARG A 208 11.55 -4.99 25.20
N PHE A 209 11.68 -4.92 23.88
CA PHE A 209 12.00 -6.09 23.05
C PHE A 209 13.50 -6.20 22.74
N SER A 210 14.15 -5.06 22.48
CA SER A 210 15.61 -4.91 22.40
C SER A 210 15.96 -3.44 22.19
N ARG A 211 17.18 -3.03 22.55
CA ARG A 211 17.72 -1.69 22.29
C ARG A 211 17.67 -1.28 20.80
N PRO A 212 18.09 -2.11 19.81
CA PRO A 212 18.00 -1.73 18.40
C PRO A 212 16.55 -1.52 17.91
N VAL A 213 15.60 -2.36 18.36
CA VAL A 213 14.18 -2.19 18.03
C VAL A 213 13.64 -0.89 18.62
N GLY A 214 13.95 -0.60 19.89
CA GLY A 214 13.52 0.63 20.56
C GLY A 214 14.09 1.90 19.90
N LEU A 215 15.36 1.89 19.51
CA LEU A 215 15.98 2.99 18.76
C LEU A 215 15.29 3.21 17.40
N GLN A 216 14.99 2.13 16.67
CA GLN A 216 14.31 2.22 15.38
C GLN A 216 12.87 2.75 15.53
N ALA A 217 12.13 2.28 16.53
CA ALA A 217 10.78 2.76 16.84
C ALA A 217 10.78 4.26 17.19
N ARG A 218 11.75 4.74 17.98
CA ARG A 218 11.92 6.17 18.27
C ARG A 218 12.23 7.00 17.02
N ARG A 219 13.11 6.51 16.13
CA ARG A 219 13.42 7.18 14.84
C ARG A 219 12.17 7.32 13.99
N ILE A 220 11.38 6.25 13.86
CA ILE A 220 10.11 6.26 13.13
C ILE A 220 9.13 7.26 13.76
N PHE A 221 9.03 7.27 15.09
CA PHE A 221 8.17 8.21 15.81
C PHE A 221 8.58 9.66 15.56
N ILE A 222 9.85 10.01 15.78
CA ILE A 222 10.37 11.37 15.57
C ILE A 222 10.19 11.80 14.12
N PHE A 223 10.51 10.93 13.15
CA PHE A 223 10.28 11.21 11.73
C PHE A 223 8.81 11.48 11.43
N THR A 224 7.91 10.68 12.03
CA THR A 224 6.47 10.84 11.85
C THR A 224 5.98 12.16 12.44
N VAL A 225 6.43 12.51 13.65
CA VAL A 225 6.13 13.81 14.27
C VAL A 225 6.64 14.95 13.40
N ALA A 226 7.89 14.89 12.93
CA ALA A 226 8.46 15.91 12.05
C ALA A 226 7.66 16.06 10.73
N MET A 227 7.20 14.94 10.17
CA MET A 227 6.39 14.93 8.94
C MET A 227 5.02 15.58 9.12
N TYR A 228 4.37 15.39 10.27
CA TYR A 228 3.05 15.96 10.55
C TYR A 228 3.10 17.33 11.25
N ASN A 229 4.26 17.74 11.77
CA ASN A 229 4.48 19.05 12.39
C ASN A 229 4.80 20.17 11.37
N THR A 230 4.56 19.93 10.08
CA THR A 230 4.70 20.98 9.06
C THR A 230 3.54 21.97 9.18
N PRO A 231 3.77 23.29 9.05
CA PRO A 231 2.78 24.33 9.34
C PRO A 231 1.49 24.21 8.52
N TYR A 232 1.57 23.76 7.25
CA TYR A 232 0.41 23.56 6.38
C TYR A 232 0.48 22.18 5.72
N PHE A 233 0.04 21.15 6.46
CA PHE A 233 -0.03 19.79 5.92
C PHE A 233 -1.30 19.58 5.10
N PHE A 234 -1.16 19.33 3.80
CA PHE A 234 -2.26 18.96 2.90
C PHE A 234 -2.31 17.44 2.70
N PRO A 235 -3.30 16.72 3.26
CA PRO A 235 -3.50 15.31 2.97
C PRO A 235 -4.13 15.11 1.58
N PRO A 236 -3.95 13.94 0.94
CA PRO A 236 -4.74 13.56 -0.22
C PRO A 236 -6.24 13.56 0.07
N PRO A 237 -7.10 14.06 -0.84
CA PRO A 237 -6.78 14.57 -2.17
C PRO A 237 -6.43 16.08 -2.24
N PHE A 238 -6.53 16.81 -1.12
CA PHE A 238 -6.36 18.27 -1.07
C PHE A 238 -4.96 18.77 -1.45
N ASN A 239 -3.95 17.89 -1.42
CA ASN A 239 -2.61 18.25 -1.87
C ASN A 239 -2.53 18.54 -3.39
N ILE A 240 -3.51 18.11 -4.20
CA ILE A 240 -3.62 18.55 -5.60
C ILE A 240 -3.84 20.07 -5.64
N ILE A 241 -4.67 20.60 -4.75
CA ILE A 241 -4.94 22.05 -4.68
C ILE A 241 -3.64 22.79 -4.31
N GLN A 242 -2.89 22.29 -3.33
CA GLN A 242 -1.57 22.84 -3.00
C GLN A 242 -0.59 22.74 -4.19
N LEU A 243 -0.61 21.63 -4.94
CA LEU A 243 0.24 21.45 -6.10
C LEU A 243 -0.06 22.49 -7.18
N ILE A 244 -1.34 22.66 -7.52
CA ILE A 244 -1.80 23.54 -8.61
C ILE A 244 -1.63 25.02 -8.26
N PHE A 245 -2.07 25.44 -7.07
CA PHE A 245 -2.12 26.86 -6.72
C PHE A 245 -0.84 27.38 -6.07
N ILE A 246 0.04 26.51 -5.59
CA ILE A 246 1.23 26.91 -4.82
C ILE A 246 2.49 26.39 -5.49
N ARG A 247 2.65 25.07 -5.59
CA ARG A 247 3.92 24.49 -6.06
C ARG A 247 4.20 24.77 -7.52
N LEU A 248 3.22 24.62 -8.42
CA LEU A 248 3.39 24.89 -9.84
C LEU A 248 3.75 26.37 -10.11
N PRO A 249 3.04 27.36 -9.54
CA PRO A 249 3.42 28.77 -9.65
C PRO A 249 4.80 29.07 -9.07
N VAL A 250 5.15 28.50 -7.90
CA VAL A 250 6.48 28.67 -7.29
C VAL A 250 7.58 28.12 -8.20
N ILE A 251 7.39 26.92 -8.76
CA ILE A 251 8.35 26.33 -9.71
C ILE A 251 8.48 27.21 -10.96
N ALA A 252 7.37 27.70 -11.51
CA ALA A 252 7.39 28.59 -12.67
C ALA A 252 8.12 29.91 -12.39
N LEU A 253 7.92 30.51 -11.20
CA LEU A 253 8.62 31.71 -10.76
C LEU A 253 10.12 31.49 -10.59
N HIS A 254 10.53 30.36 -10.00
CA HIS A 254 11.94 29.98 -9.88
C HIS A 254 12.59 29.75 -11.24
N LEU A 255 11.89 29.11 -12.17
CA LEU A 255 12.36 28.95 -13.55
C LEU A 255 12.51 30.30 -14.28
N ALA A 256 11.70 31.28 -13.92
CA ALA A 256 11.82 32.67 -14.39
C ALA A 256 12.88 33.48 -13.61
N GLY A 257 13.60 32.89 -12.65
CA GLY A 257 14.63 33.55 -11.86
C GLY A 257 14.11 34.54 -10.80
N GLN A 258 12.81 34.51 -10.50
CA GLN A 258 12.20 35.40 -9.50
C GLN A 258 12.24 34.78 -8.10
N LYS A 259 12.47 35.62 -7.08
CA LYS A 259 12.40 35.20 -5.68
C LYS A 259 10.95 34.95 -5.27
N GLU A 260 10.74 34.00 -4.35
CA GLU A 260 9.41 33.66 -3.84
C GLU A 260 8.72 34.87 -3.18
N PRO A 261 7.56 35.34 -3.67
CA PRO A 261 6.84 36.42 -3.03
C PRO A 261 6.24 35.97 -1.68
N LEU A 262 6.34 36.84 -0.67
CA LEU A 262 5.83 36.59 0.68
C LEU A 262 4.32 36.27 0.71
N PHE A 263 3.56 36.76 -0.27
CA PHE A 263 2.12 36.51 -0.40
C PHE A 263 1.78 35.02 -0.57
N ILE A 264 2.68 34.20 -1.11
CA ILE A 264 2.45 32.76 -1.31
C ILE A 264 2.16 32.05 0.01
N ARG A 265 2.83 32.45 1.10
CA ARG A 265 2.58 31.89 2.44
C ARG A 265 1.19 32.25 2.97
N VAL A 266 0.71 33.46 2.66
CA VAL A 266 -0.64 33.91 3.05
C VAL A 266 -1.69 33.11 2.29
N VAL A 267 -1.50 32.94 0.97
CA VAL A 267 -2.38 32.12 0.13
C VAL A 267 -2.39 30.67 0.62
N GLU A 268 -1.23 30.10 0.91
CA GLU A 268 -1.12 28.73 1.44
C GLU A 268 -1.90 28.56 2.73
N SER A 269 -1.76 29.51 3.66
CA SER A 269 -2.48 29.47 4.93
C SER A 269 -4.00 29.57 4.75
N MET A 270 -4.46 30.48 3.89
CA MET A 270 -5.89 30.65 3.62
C MET A 270 -6.46 29.40 2.94
N LEU A 271 -5.76 28.88 1.94
CA LEU A 271 -6.16 27.68 1.22
C LEU A 271 -6.23 26.47 2.16
N TRP A 272 -5.26 26.34 3.08
CA TRP A 272 -5.28 25.29 4.09
C TRP A 272 -6.47 25.42 5.05
N ARG A 273 -6.76 26.63 5.55
CA ARG A 273 -7.89 26.88 6.46
C ARG A 273 -9.24 26.56 5.80
N CYS A 274 -9.43 26.96 4.54
CA CYS A 274 -10.67 26.73 3.80
C CYS A 274 -10.89 25.27 3.41
N THR A 275 -9.82 24.49 3.21
CA THR A 275 -9.93 23.10 2.74
C THR A 275 -9.76 22.09 3.87
N VAL A 276 -8.56 22.02 4.44
CA VAL A 276 -8.20 21.04 5.47
C VAL A 276 -8.68 21.49 6.85
N GLY A 277 -8.48 22.77 7.18
CA GLY A 277 -8.80 23.35 8.49
C GLY A 277 -10.26 23.17 8.88
N LEU A 278 -11.18 23.38 7.93
CA LEU A 278 -12.63 23.23 8.11
C LEU A 278 -13.02 21.80 8.52
N ILE A 279 -12.32 20.78 8.00
CA ILE A 279 -12.57 19.38 8.32
C ILE A 279 -11.80 18.96 9.58
N SER A 280 -10.53 19.37 9.70
CA SER A 280 -9.66 18.95 10.80
C SER A 280 -10.03 19.57 12.13
N GLY A 281 -10.58 20.80 12.15
CA GLY A 281 -10.97 21.51 13.37
C GLY A 281 -12.03 20.74 14.18
N PRO A 282 -13.19 20.40 13.60
CA PRO A 282 -14.21 19.59 14.27
C PRO A 282 -13.70 18.22 14.71
N LEU A 283 -12.91 17.56 13.86
CA LEU A 283 -12.30 16.26 14.17
C LEU A 283 -11.35 16.33 15.37
N ALA A 284 -10.50 17.37 15.42
CA ALA A 284 -9.60 17.59 16.54
C ALA A 284 -10.38 17.92 17.81
N GLY A 285 -11.43 18.74 17.73
CA GLY A 285 -12.31 19.05 18.84
C GLY A 285 -12.99 17.80 19.41
N PHE A 286 -13.55 16.96 18.54
CA PHE A 286 -14.16 15.68 18.95
C PHE A 286 -13.14 14.73 19.61
N TRP A 287 -11.94 14.62 19.04
CA TRP A 287 -10.90 13.76 19.58
C TRP A 287 -10.37 14.23 20.93
N LEU A 288 -10.21 15.55 21.12
CA LEU A 288 -9.80 16.13 22.39
C LEU A 288 -10.89 15.99 23.47
N TRP A 289 -12.16 16.03 23.08
CA TRP A 289 -13.28 15.83 24.01
C TRP A 289 -13.44 14.37 24.45
N ALA A 290 -13.07 13.41 23.59
CA ALA A 290 -13.15 11.97 23.88
C ALA A 290 -11.99 11.45 24.76
N ARG A 291 -11.02 12.30 25.14
CA ARG A 291 -9.90 11.98 26.02
C ARG A 291 -10.05 12.63 27.38
#